data_AF-A0A953J940-F1
#
_entry.id   AF-A0A953J940-F1
#
_cell.length_a   1.000
_cell.length_b   1.000
_cell.length_c   1.000
_cell.angle_alpha   90.00
_cell.angle_beta   90.00
_cell.angle_gamma   90.00
#
_symmetry.space_group_name_H-M   'P 1'
#
loop_
_entity.id
_entity.type
_entity.pdbx_description
1 polymer ?
#
loop_
_entity_poly.entity_id
_entity_poly.type
_entity_poly.pdbx_seq_one_letter_code
_entity_poly.pdbx_strand_id
1 'polypeptide(L)'
;MAHLENRIRFYHYISRVLEGQRSDPLCGSCKAFANTTARLKEGFAEMEEGYAEELRGLSAGMARLLAETRGRLASTTPGGNAVGQKRAGRCLMPEGVCFIKISKAIQEVL
;
A
#
# COMPACT_ATOMS: atom_id res chain seq x y z
N MET A 1 10.72 -15.31 -11.59
CA MET A 1 10.92 -15.39 -10.12
C MET A 1 11.41 -14.10 -9.48
N ALA A 2 12.61 -13.57 -9.78
CA ALA A 2 13.12 -12.36 -9.12
C ALA A 2 12.20 -11.13 -9.21
N HIS A 3 11.53 -10.94 -10.36
CA HIS A 3 10.55 -9.86 -10.55
C HIS A 3 9.36 -9.97 -9.58
N LEU A 4 8.75 -11.16 -9.47
CA LEU A 4 7.64 -11.43 -8.55
C LEU A 4 8.06 -11.21 -7.10
N GLU A 5 9.24 -11.70 -6.70
CA GLU A 5 9.72 -11.51 -5.33
C GLU A 5 9.91 -10.04 -4.98
N ASN A 6 10.41 -9.23 -5.92
CA ASN A 6 10.52 -7.79 -5.73
C ASN A 6 9.16 -7.11 -5.61
N ARG A 7 8.14 -7.55 -6.38
CA ARG A 7 6.76 -7.06 -6.22
C ARG A 7 6.18 -7.42 -4.85
N ILE A 8 6.40 -8.64 -4.37
CA ILE A 8 5.96 -9.05 -3.02
C ILE A 8 6.63 -8.19 -1.94
N ARG A 9 7.95 -7.94 -2.05
CA ARG A 9 8.68 -7.07 -1.13
C ARG A 9 8.15 -5.63 -1.17
N PHE A 10 7.85 -5.12 -2.35
CA PHE A 10 7.25 -3.80 -2.53
C PHE A 10 5.91 -3.70 -1.80
N TYR A 11 4.97 -4.61 -2.07
CA TYR A 11 3.65 -4.58 -1.42
C TYR A 11 3.76 -4.81 0.09
N HIS A 12 4.69 -5.65 0.54
CA HIS A 12 4.95 -5.85 1.97
C HIS A 12 5.43 -4.55 2.64
N TYR A 13 6.43 -3.89 2.06
CA TYR A 13 6.96 -2.63 2.57
C TYR A 13 5.86 -1.55 2.62
N ILE A 14 5.14 -1.35 1.51
CA ILE A 14 4.10 -0.33 1.43
C ILE A 14 2.91 -0.62 2.35
N SER A 15 2.53 -1.90 2.55
CA SER A 15 1.48 -2.26 3.49
C SER A 15 1.79 -1.80 4.92
N ARG A 16 3.07 -1.81 5.32
CA ARG A 16 3.52 -1.28 6.62
C ARG A 16 3.53 0.25 6.67
N VAL A 17 3.85 0.91 5.55
CA VAL A 17 3.71 2.37 5.47
C VAL A 17 2.26 2.77 5.67
N LEU A 18 1.31 2.08 5.01
CA LEU A 18 -0.13 2.33 5.22
C LEU A 18 -0.56 2.07 6.66
N GLU A 19 -0.12 0.95 7.25
CA GLU A 19 -0.41 0.62 8.65
C GLU A 19 0.08 1.72 9.61
N GLY A 20 1.33 2.18 9.45
CA GLY A 20 1.89 3.24 10.27
C GLY A 20 1.23 4.60 10.07
N GLN A 21 0.81 4.93 8.85
CA GLN A 21 0.13 6.21 8.57
C GLN A 21 -1.36 6.18 8.91
N ARG A 22 -1.95 4.99 9.08
CA ARG A 22 -3.35 4.86 9.54
C ARG A 22 -3.52 5.39 10.97
N SER A 23 -2.52 5.21 11.83
CA SER A 23 -2.55 5.70 13.21
C SER A 23 -2.25 7.19 13.35
N ASP A 24 -1.78 7.84 12.28
CA ASP A 24 -1.64 9.30 12.26
C ASP A 24 -3.02 9.97 12.19
N PRO A 25 -3.33 10.93 13.09
CA PRO A 25 -4.66 11.54 13.20
C PRO A 25 -5.17 12.20 11.91
N LEU A 26 -4.28 12.68 11.06
CA LEU A 26 -4.63 13.36 9.81
C LEU A 26 -4.59 12.42 8.61
N CYS A 27 -3.60 11.52 8.56
CA CYS A 27 -3.41 10.63 7.40
C CYS A 27 -4.48 9.55 7.31
N GLY A 28 -4.92 8.94 8.42
CA GLY A 28 -5.97 7.91 8.39
C GLY A 28 -7.32 8.40 7.83
N SER A 29 -7.56 9.71 7.90
CA SER A 29 -8.75 10.40 7.34
C SER A 29 -8.42 11.22 6.08
N CYS A 30 -7.25 11.01 5.47
CA CYS A 30 -6.83 11.77 4.29
C CYS A 30 -7.34 11.14 2.99
N LYS A 31 -7.77 11.97 2.03
CA LYS A 31 -8.15 11.52 0.68
C LYS A 31 -6.98 10.84 -0.05
N ALA A 32 -5.75 11.28 0.18
CA ALA A 32 -4.58 10.61 -0.39
C ALA A 32 -4.41 9.18 0.15
N PHE A 33 -4.67 8.98 1.45
CA PHE A 33 -4.64 7.67 2.08
C PHE A 33 -5.71 6.75 1.51
N ALA A 34 -6.95 7.22 1.47
CA ALA A 34 -8.07 6.45 0.92
C ALA A 34 -7.79 5.98 -0.51
N ASN A 35 -7.38 6.91 -1.39
CA ASN A 35 -7.11 6.60 -2.79
C ASN A 35 -5.92 5.65 -2.96
N THR A 36 -4.86 5.82 -2.16
CA THR A 36 -3.67 4.97 -2.28
C THR A 36 -3.93 3.57 -1.77
N THR A 37 -4.64 3.43 -0.64
CA THR A 37 -5.07 2.13 -0.12
C THR A 37 -5.93 1.37 -1.12
N ALA A 38 -6.90 2.03 -1.77
CA ALA A 38 -7.73 1.39 -2.79
C ALA A 38 -6.89 0.86 -3.96
N ARG A 39 -6.03 1.70 -4.54
CA ARG A 39 -5.17 1.34 -5.67
C ARG A 39 -4.15 0.25 -5.35
N LEU A 40 -3.63 0.23 -4.12
CA LEU A 40 -2.72 -0.82 -3.69
C LEU A 40 -3.43 -2.15 -3.49
N LYS A 41 -4.68 -2.15 -3.02
CA LYS A 41 -5.50 -3.37 -2.95
C LYS A 41 -5.79 -3.92 -4.34
N GLU A 42 -6.20 -3.06 -5.27
CA GLU A 42 -6.45 -3.41 -6.67
C GLU A 42 -5.19 -4.02 -7.30
N GLY A 43 -4.06 -3.30 -7.27
CA GLY A 43 -2.83 -3.80 -7.88
C GLY A 43 -2.23 -5.03 -7.18
N PHE A 44 -2.48 -5.20 -5.89
CA PHE A 44 -2.07 -6.43 -5.19
C PHE A 44 -2.89 -7.61 -5.67
N ALA A 45 -4.22 -7.46 -5.79
CA ALA A 45 -5.09 -8.51 -6.33
C ALA A 45 -4.72 -8.86 -7.78
N GLU A 46 -4.46 -7.86 -8.63
CA GLU A 46 -4.00 -8.07 -10.01
C GLU A 46 -2.65 -8.83 -10.06
N MET A 47 -1.74 -8.53 -9.13
CA MET A 47 -0.48 -9.27 -9.01
C MET A 47 -0.71 -10.71 -8.57
N GLU A 48 -1.63 -10.94 -7.63
CA GLU A 48 -1.96 -12.30 -7.16
C GLU A 48 -2.58 -13.15 -8.27
N GLU A 49 -3.48 -12.56 -9.06
CA GLU A 49 -4.11 -13.22 -10.20
C GLU A 49 -3.09 -13.48 -11.32
N GLY A 50 -2.31 -12.47 -11.69
CA GLY A 50 -1.36 -12.56 -12.80
C GLY A 50 -0.16 -13.48 -12.57
N TYR A 51 0.10 -13.90 -11.32
CA TYR A 51 1.21 -14.77 -10.93
C TYR A 51 0.76 -16.01 -10.14
N ALA A 52 -0.51 -16.40 -10.26
CA ALA A 52 -1.12 -17.44 -9.42
C ALA A 52 -0.35 -18.77 -9.40
N GLU A 53 0.25 -19.18 -10.52
CA GLU A 53 1.06 -20.41 -10.60
C GLU A 53 2.41 -20.24 -9.90
N GLU A 54 3.15 -19.16 -10.19
CA GLU A 54 4.45 -18.88 -9.60
C GLU A 54 4.38 -18.68 -8.07
N LEU A 55 3.26 -18.16 -7.58
CA LEU A 55 3.01 -17.99 -6.15
C LEU A 55 3.01 -19.31 -5.38
N ARG A 56 2.65 -20.44 -6.03
CA ARG A 56 2.69 -21.78 -5.41
C ARG A 56 4.12 -22.26 -5.16
N GLY A 57 5.08 -21.76 -5.94
CA GLY A 57 6.50 -22.13 -5.86
C GLY A 57 7.35 -21.20 -5.01
N LEU A 58 6.76 -20.30 -4.23
CA LEU A 58 7.52 -19.37 -3.39
C LEU A 58 8.30 -20.10 -2.29
N SER A 59 9.48 -19.57 -1.97
CA SER A 59 10.17 -19.93 -0.74
C SER A 59 9.33 -19.58 0.49
N ALA A 60 9.51 -20.30 1.59
CA ALA A 60 8.76 -20.08 2.83
C ALA A 60 8.83 -18.63 3.33
N GLY A 61 9.99 -17.97 3.16
CA GLY A 61 10.17 -16.57 3.51
C GLY A 61 9.27 -15.64 2.69
N MET A 62 9.22 -15.84 1.37
CA MET A 62 8.40 -15.02 0.48
C MET A 62 6.90 -15.30 0.64
N ALA A 63 6.52 -16.56 0.83
CA ALA A 63 5.13 -16.95 1.12
C ALA A 63 4.62 -16.29 2.41
N ARG A 64 5.46 -16.20 3.44
CA ARG A 64 5.13 -15.48 4.68
C ARG A 64 4.92 -13.99 4.42
N LEU A 65 5.81 -13.33 3.67
CA LEU A 65 5.64 -11.90 3.35
C LEU A 65 4.34 -11.66 2.59
N LEU A 66 4.00 -12.52 1.61
CA LEU A 66 2.75 -12.43 0.87
C LEU A 66 1.53 -12.55 1.80
N ALA A 67 1.50 -13.55 2.68
CA ALA A 67 0.40 -13.76 3.62
C ALA A 67 0.23 -12.59 4.61
N GLU A 68 1.34 -12.09 5.17
CA GLU A 68 1.32 -10.90 6.03
C GLU A 68 0.76 -9.67 5.30
N THR A 69 1.19 -9.48 4.04
CA THR A 69 0.74 -8.37 3.19
C THR A 69 -0.76 -8.44 2.94
N ARG A 70 -1.26 -9.63 2.57
CA ARG A 70 -2.70 -9.88 2.36
C ARG A 70 -3.51 -9.54 3.61
N GLY A 71 -3.05 -9.97 4.79
CA GLY A 71 -3.69 -9.67 6.07
C GLY A 71 -3.73 -8.17 6.38
N ARG A 72 -2.60 -7.45 6.21
CA ARG A 72 -2.54 -5.99 6.45
C ARG A 72 -3.42 -5.21 5.49
N LEU A 73 -3.38 -5.54 4.20
CA LEU A 73 -4.22 -4.86 3.21
C LEU A 73 -5.71 -5.12 3.51
N ALA A 74 -6.10 -6.36 3.80
CA ALA A 74 -7.48 -6.68 4.17
C ALA A 74 -7.96 -5.87 5.39
N SER A 75 -7.13 -5.72 6.43
CA SER A 75 -7.47 -4.98 7.65
C SER A 75 -7.37 -3.46 7.51
N THR A 76 -6.70 -2.94 6.46
CA THR A 76 -6.55 -1.50 6.23
C THR A 76 -7.81 -0.93 5.60
N THR A 77 -8.59 -0.22 6.39
CA THR A 77 -9.79 0.51 5.94
C THR A 77 -9.57 2.01 6.06
N PRO A 78 -9.75 2.79 4.97
CA PRO A 78 -9.75 4.24 5.06
C PRO A 78 -10.92 4.74 5.92
N GLY A 79 -10.74 5.86 6.63
CA GLY A 79 -11.86 6.53 7.30
C GLY A 79 -12.90 7.04 6.29
N GLY A 80 -14.20 6.83 6.58
CA GLY A 80 -15.30 7.17 5.66
C GLY A 80 -15.45 8.66 5.31
N ASN A 81 -14.88 9.56 6.12
CA ASN A 81 -14.94 11.01 5.93
C ASN A 81 -13.60 11.57 5.43
N ALA A 82 -13.12 11.07 4.29
CA ALA A 82 -11.80 11.42 3.78
C ALA A 82 -11.70 12.88 3.32
N VAL A 83 -10.78 13.66 3.89
CA VAL A 83 -10.55 15.08 3.56
C VAL A 83 -9.21 15.26 2.86
N GLY A 84 -9.13 16.21 1.92
CA GLY A 84 -7.86 16.61 1.32
C GLY A 84 -7.01 17.42 2.30
N GLN A 85 -6.30 16.77 3.22
CA GLN A 85 -5.61 17.42 4.35
C GLN A 85 -4.67 18.57 3.94
N LYS A 86 -3.93 18.42 2.83
CA LYS A 86 -3.06 19.48 2.30
C LYS A 86 -3.86 20.69 1.80
N ARG A 87 -4.95 20.47 1.06
CA ARG A 87 -5.85 21.55 0.58
C ARG A 87 -6.59 22.23 1.74
N ALA A 88 -6.86 21.50 2.82
CA ALA A 88 -7.46 22.03 4.04
C ALA A 88 -6.46 22.73 4.98
N GLY A 89 -5.17 22.86 4.59
CA GLY A 89 -4.13 23.50 5.42
C GLY A 89 -3.69 22.70 6.65
N ARG A 90 -4.10 21.43 6.77
CA ARG A 90 -3.81 20.58 7.93
C ARG A 90 -2.55 19.73 7.78
N CYS A 91 -2.22 19.35 6.55
CA CYS A 91 -0.99 18.60 6.27
C CYS A 91 0.20 19.55 6.07
N LEU A 92 1.15 19.50 7.00
CA LEU A 92 2.33 20.37 7.04
C LEU A 92 3.57 19.75 6.37
N MET A 93 3.44 18.56 5.76
CA MET A 93 4.54 17.98 4.99
C MET A 93 5.02 18.97 3.91
N PRO A 94 6.33 19.05 3.62
CA PRO A 94 6.86 19.91 2.58
C PRO A 94 6.22 19.64 1.21
N GLU A 95 6.31 20.62 0.31
CA GLU A 95 5.86 20.43 -1.07
C GLU A 95 6.58 19.25 -1.73
N GLY A 96 5.85 18.47 -2.54
CA GLY A 96 6.36 17.23 -3.14
C GLY A 96 6.48 16.05 -2.18
N VAL A 97 6.38 16.24 -0.85
CA VAL A 97 6.58 15.17 0.12
C VAL A 97 5.24 14.65 0.64
N CYS A 98 4.97 13.37 0.38
CA CYS A 98 3.85 12.65 0.99
C CYS A 98 4.17 11.16 1.01
N PHE A 99 4.43 10.60 2.20
CA PHE A 99 4.76 9.18 2.36
C PHE A 99 3.65 8.22 1.88
N ILE A 100 2.42 8.72 1.77
CA ILE A 100 1.32 7.98 1.16
C ILE A 100 1.38 8.02 -0.37
N LYS A 101 1.53 9.19 -0.98
CA LYS A 101 1.50 9.31 -2.44
C LYS A 101 2.75 8.75 -3.11
N ILE A 102 3.90 8.78 -2.44
CA ILE A 102 5.14 8.19 -2.95
C ILE A 102 4.95 6.69 -3.20
N SER A 103 4.23 6.00 -2.32
CA SER A 103 3.87 4.59 -2.47
C SER A 103 3.11 4.31 -3.76
N LYS A 104 2.19 5.21 -4.14
CA LYS A 104 1.45 5.11 -5.40
C LYS A 104 2.36 5.33 -6.62
N ALA A 105 3.25 6.31 -6.57
CA ALA A 105 4.16 6.59 -7.69
C ALA A 105 5.10 5.42 -8.00
N ILE A 106 5.56 4.71 -6.96
CA ILE A 106 6.40 3.52 -7.16
C ILE A 106 5.60 2.39 -7.84
N GLN A 107 4.31 2.23 -7.54
CA GLN A 107 3.46 1.23 -8.20
C GLN A 107 3.31 1.48 -9.71
N GLU A 108 3.36 2.73 -10.16
CA GLU A 108 3.18 3.10 -11.57
C GLU A 108 4.41 2.80 -12.45
N VAL A 109 5.55 2.45 -11.84
CA VAL A 109 6.80 2.13 -12.53
C VAL A 109 7.25 0.67 -12.33
N LEU A 110 6.40 -0.15 -11.70
CA LEU A 110 6.56 -1.61 -11.53
C LEU A 110 5.71 -2.38 -12.54
#